data_AF-A0A432EP04-F1
#
_entry.id   AF-A0A432EP04-F1
#
_cell.length_a   1.000
_cell.length_b   1.000
_cell.length_c   1.000
_cell.angle_alpha   90.00
_cell.angle_beta   90.00
_cell.angle_gamma   90.00
#
_symmetry.space_group_name_H-M   'P 1'
#
loop_
_entity.id
_entity.type
_entity.pdbx_description
1 polymer ?
#
loop_
_entity_poly.entity_id
_entity_poly.type
_entity_poly.pdbx_seq_one_letter_code
_entity_poly.pdbx_strand_id
1 'polypeptide(L)'
;MKTRKILLAAFFSGSITTTVQASMLLGNPEHGKQLHDEKCVGCHISKFGGDGSGVYTRENRRVNSIEGLTGQVHACNDMTHAELSEDDINDLIIYLNEAVYKFED
;
A
#
# COMPACT_ATOMS: atom_id res chain seq x y z
N MET A 1 15.71 21.96 -55.80
CA MET A 1 16.46 22.10 -54.53
C MET A 1 15.46 22.22 -53.38
N LYS A 2 15.79 21.59 -52.25
CA LYS A 2 14.88 21.19 -51.16
C LYS A 2 14.16 22.35 -50.45
N THR A 3 12.85 22.16 -50.23
CA THR A 3 11.98 22.91 -49.31
C THR A 3 12.49 22.88 -47.87
N ARG A 4 12.47 24.02 -47.18
CA ARG A 4 12.64 24.09 -45.72
C ARG A 4 11.39 24.69 -45.08
N LYS A 5 10.60 23.82 -44.45
CA LYS A 5 9.51 24.17 -43.55
C LYS A 5 10.14 24.73 -42.26
N ILE A 6 9.77 25.94 -41.87
CA ILE A 6 10.16 26.53 -40.59
C ILE A 6 9.02 26.23 -39.61
N LEU A 7 9.25 25.29 -38.69
CA LEU A 7 8.38 25.03 -37.55
C LEU A 7 8.89 25.89 -36.38
N LEU A 8 8.12 26.90 -35.99
CA LEU A 8 8.34 27.64 -34.75
C LEU A 8 7.82 26.79 -33.59
N ALA A 9 8.75 26.25 -32.79
CA ALA A 9 8.44 25.57 -31.54
C ALA A 9 8.20 26.60 -30.44
N ALA A 10 6.97 26.63 -29.89
CA ALA A 10 6.63 27.44 -28.73
C ALA A 10 7.23 26.79 -27.47
N PHE A 11 8.16 27.48 -26.81
CA PHE A 11 8.69 27.12 -25.50
C PHE A 11 7.64 27.50 -24.43
N PHE A 12 6.88 26.51 -23.95
CA PHE A 12 6.05 26.68 -22.75
C PHE A 12 6.95 26.52 -21.52
N SER A 13 7.28 27.64 -20.88
CA SER A 13 8.00 27.66 -19.61
C SER A 13 7.02 27.30 -18.48
N GLY A 14 7.02 26.04 -18.06
CA GLY A 14 6.18 25.55 -16.96
C GLY A 14 6.93 25.58 -15.63
N SER A 15 6.45 26.38 -14.68
CA SER A 15 6.97 26.46 -13.31
C SER A 15 6.80 25.13 -12.57
N ILE A 16 7.87 24.60 -12.00
CA ILE A 16 7.86 23.43 -11.13
C ILE A 16 7.37 23.90 -9.74
N THR A 17 6.12 23.61 -9.40
CA THR A 17 5.64 23.67 -8.02
C THR A 17 6.08 22.41 -7.29
N THR A 18 7.06 22.53 -6.40
CA THR A 18 7.41 21.48 -5.43
C THR A 18 6.28 21.38 -4.40
N THR A 19 5.53 20.29 -4.40
CA THR A 19 4.54 19.98 -3.36
C THR A 19 5.25 19.64 -2.05
N VAL A 20 4.70 20.13 -0.95
CA VAL A 20 5.21 19.97 0.42
C VAL A 20 5.08 18.50 0.86
N GLN A 21 6.18 17.93 1.36
CA GLN A 21 6.23 16.59 1.95
C GLN A 21 5.55 16.63 3.33
N ALA A 22 4.29 16.20 3.41
CA ALA A 22 3.65 15.89 4.69
C ALA A 22 3.80 14.39 4.99
N SER A 23 3.77 14.05 6.28
CA SER A 23 3.68 12.69 6.82
C SER A 23 5.01 11.94 7.01
N MET A 24 5.77 12.28 8.06
CA MET A 24 6.83 11.40 8.59
C MET A 24 6.53 10.90 10.02
N LEU A 25 5.32 11.10 10.54
CA LEU A 25 4.99 10.80 11.95
C LEU A 25 3.69 10.03 12.17
N LEU A 26 2.92 9.77 11.11
CA LEU A 26 1.78 8.86 11.06
C LEU A 26 1.99 8.13 9.73
N GLY A 27 2.01 6.80 9.72
CA GLY A 27 2.43 6.02 8.54
C GLY A 27 1.62 6.31 7.28
N ASN A 28 2.04 5.73 6.16
CA ASN A 28 1.55 6.01 4.82
C ASN A 28 0.59 4.89 4.33
N PRO A 29 -0.73 5.06 4.45
CA PRO A 29 -1.69 4.03 4.02
C PRO A 29 -1.66 3.77 2.51
N GLU A 30 -1.32 4.74 1.68
CA GLU A 30 -1.17 4.54 0.23
C GLU A 30 -0.01 3.60 -0.08
N HIS A 31 1.11 3.74 0.62
CA HIS A 31 2.24 2.83 0.52
C HIS A 31 1.90 1.45 1.10
N GLY A 32 1.22 1.40 2.25
CA GLY A 32 0.71 0.17 2.85
C GLY A 32 -0.20 -0.60 1.89
N LYS A 33 -1.04 0.09 1.12
CA LYS A 33 -1.84 -0.54 0.06
C LYS A 33 -0.97 -1.19 -1.02
N GLN A 34 0.06 -0.48 -1.51
CA GLN A 34 0.95 -1.02 -2.54
C GLN A 34 1.66 -2.28 -2.05
N LEU A 35 2.21 -2.23 -0.84
CA LEU A 35 2.84 -3.38 -0.19
C LEU A 35 1.86 -4.54 -0.02
N HIS A 36 0.61 -4.26 0.35
CA HIS A 36 -0.42 -5.27 0.51
C HIS A 36 -0.72 -6.00 -0.81
N ASP A 37 -0.92 -5.24 -1.89
CA ASP A 37 -1.15 -5.76 -3.22
C ASP A 37 0.03 -6.63 -3.70
N GLU A 38 1.27 -6.18 -3.43
CA GLU A 38 2.50 -6.84 -3.91
C GLU A 38 2.91 -8.07 -3.08
N LYS A 39 2.76 -8.00 -1.74
CA LYS A 39 3.36 -8.98 -0.82
C LYS A 39 2.34 -9.90 -0.17
N CYS A 40 1.08 -9.48 -0.03
CA CYS A 40 0.07 -10.24 0.74
C CYS A 40 -0.97 -10.92 -0.16
N VAL A 41 -1.48 -10.19 -1.17
CA VAL A 41 -2.65 -10.63 -1.96
C VAL A 41 -2.42 -11.96 -2.67
N GLY A 42 -1.23 -12.21 -3.23
CA GLY A 42 -0.96 -13.46 -3.94
C GLY A 42 -1.16 -14.73 -3.09
N CYS A 43 -0.66 -14.71 -1.85
CA CYS A 43 -0.87 -15.81 -0.90
C CYS A 43 -2.34 -15.89 -0.45
N HIS A 44 -2.99 -14.74 -0.24
CA HIS A 44 -4.40 -14.70 0.14
C HIS A 44 -5.32 -15.28 -0.95
N ILE A 45 -5.11 -14.91 -2.21
CA ILE A 45 -5.81 -15.52 -3.35
C ILE A 45 -5.56 -17.02 -3.39
N SER A 46 -4.30 -17.47 -3.23
CA SER A 46 -3.98 -18.89 -3.25
C SER A 46 -4.67 -19.68 -2.13
N LYS A 47 -4.92 -19.08 -0.96
CA LYS A 47 -5.51 -19.76 0.20
C LYS A 47 -7.02 -19.62 0.31
N PHE A 48 -7.57 -18.47 -0.09
CA PHE A 48 -8.97 -18.11 0.13
C PHE A 48 -9.77 -17.95 -1.17
N GLY A 49 -9.11 -17.97 -2.34
CA GLY A 49 -9.74 -17.77 -3.64
C GLY A 49 -10.23 -16.35 -3.86
N GLY A 50 -10.93 -16.13 -4.98
CA GLY A 50 -11.50 -14.84 -5.34
C GLY A 50 -10.43 -13.74 -5.44
N ASP A 51 -10.69 -12.60 -4.80
CA ASP A 51 -9.76 -11.48 -4.66
C ASP A 51 -8.84 -11.60 -3.42
N GLY A 52 -8.89 -12.74 -2.71
CA GLY A 52 -8.14 -12.98 -1.49
C GLY A 52 -8.70 -12.29 -0.24
N SER A 53 -9.74 -11.45 -0.36
CA SER A 53 -10.29 -10.69 0.77
C SER A 53 -10.94 -11.55 1.86
N GLY A 54 -11.26 -12.81 1.56
CA GLY A 54 -11.84 -13.78 2.49
C GLY A 54 -11.02 -13.99 3.77
N VAL A 55 -9.70 -13.78 3.73
CA VAL A 55 -8.85 -13.83 4.94
C VAL A 55 -9.31 -12.82 5.99
N TYR A 56 -9.78 -11.66 5.53
CA TYR A 56 -10.26 -10.59 6.37
C TYR A 56 -11.74 -10.79 6.72
N THR A 57 -12.60 -11.15 5.79
CA THR A 57 -14.06 -11.07 5.99
C THR A 57 -14.72 -12.35 6.52
N ARG A 58 -13.99 -13.45 6.63
CA ARG A 58 -14.53 -14.74 7.11
C ARG A 58 -15.16 -14.65 8.51
N GLU A 59 -16.22 -15.44 8.73
CA GLU A 59 -16.99 -15.47 9.99
C GLU A 59 -16.13 -15.76 11.22
N ASN A 60 -15.16 -16.67 11.09
CA ASN A 60 -14.21 -17.01 12.16
C ASN A 60 -12.95 -16.12 12.14
N ARG A 61 -13.13 -14.81 11.94
CA ARG A 61 -12.06 -13.80 11.96
C ARG A 61 -11.28 -13.88 13.28
N ARG A 62 -9.95 -13.99 13.18
CA ARG A 62 -9.05 -14.13 14.34
C ARG A 62 -8.52 -12.80 14.86
N VAL A 63 -8.43 -11.81 13.98
CA VAL A 63 -7.93 -10.47 14.29
C VAL A 63 -9.10 -9.60 14.72
N ASN A 64 -9.12 -9.20 15.99
CA ASN A 64 -10.22 -8.46 16.61
C ASN A 64 -9.75 -7.22 17.40
N SER A 65 -8.47 -6.85 17.29
CA SER A 65 -7.91 -5.62 17.85
C SER A 65 -6.72 -5.16 17.02
N ILE A 66 -6.25 -3.93 17.26
CA ILE A 66 -5.08 -3.36 16.59
C ILE A 66 -3.81 -4.16 16.89
N GLU A 67 -3.62 -4.62 18.13
CA GLU A 67 -2.47 -5.45 18.52
C GLU A 67 -2.53 -6.82 17.84
N GLY A 68 -3.74 -7.38 17.72
CA GLY A 68 -3.97 -8.61 16.97
C GLY A 68 -3.64 -8.47 15.49
N LEU A 69 -3.94 -7.31 14.90
CA LEU A 69 -3.59 -6.98 13.51
C LEU A 69 -2.09 -6.87 13.35
N THR A 70 -1.42 -6.09 14.21
CA THR A 70 0.03 -5.94 14.24
C THR A 70 0.71 -7.30 14.31
N GLY A 71 0.37 -8.12 15.30
CA GLY A 71 0.94 -9.47 15.45
C GLY A 71 0.69 -10.37 14.24
N GLN A 72 -0.48 -10.26 13.60
CA GLN A 72 -0.79 -11.04 12.40
C GLN A 72 0.03 -10.59 11.18
N VAL A 73 0.28 -9.29 11.01
CA VAL A 73 1.11 -8.76 9.91
C VAL A 73 2.56 -9.20 10.07
N HIS A 74 3.14 -9.08 11.28
CA HIS A 74 4.49 -9.61 11.55
C HIS A 74 4.59 -11.11 11.26
N ALA A 75 3.62 -11.92 11.73
CA ALA A 75 3.62 -13.35 11.48
C ALA A 75 3.53 -13.69 9.97
N CYS A 76 2.78 -12.90 9.19
CA CYS A 76 2.73 -13.06 7.74
C CYS A 76 4.04 -12.66 7.06
N ASN A 77 4.67 -11.56 7.49
CA ASN A 77 6.00 -11.16 7.00
C ASN A 77 7.03 -12.27 7.20
N ASP A 78 7.08 -12.84 8.41
CA ASP A 78 7.99 -13.92 8.76
C ASP A 78 7.72 -15.19 7.95
N MET A 79 6.45 -15.60 7.85
CA MET A 79 6.04 -16.81 7.14
C MET A 79 6.33 -16.75 5.64
N THR A 80 6.25 -15.55 5.06
CA THR A 80 6.47 -15.34 3.62
C THR A 80 7.89 -14.92 3.28
N HIS A 81 8.72 -14.65 4.28
CA HIS A 81 10.05 -14.05 4.13
C HIS A 81 9.99 -12.79 3.25
N ALA A 82 9.01 -11.92 3.51
CA ALA A 82 8.81 -10.71 2.71
C ALA A 82 9.84 -9.60 3.01
N GLU A 83 10.61 -9.75 4.10
CA GLU A 83 11.71 -8.86 4.51
C GLU A 83 11.27 -7.38 4.63
N LEU A 84 10.03 -7.16 5.06
CA LEU A 84 9.50 -5.81 5.28
C LEU A 84 10.21 -5.12 6.46
N SER A 85 10.44 -3.82 6.31
CA SER A 85 10.91 -2.99 7.41
C SER A 85 9.80 -2.70 8.42
N GLU A 86 10.14 -2.20 9.60
CA GLU A 86 9.14 -1.81 10.61
C GLU A 86 8.22 -0.67 10.11
N ASP A 87 8.76 0.26 9.31
CA ASP A 87 7.96 1.33 8.69
C ASP A 87 6.97 0.76 7.67
N ASP A 88 7.40 -0.20 6.84
CA ASP A 88 6.52 -0.89 5.87
C ASP A 88 5.40 -1.67 6.59
N ILE A 89 5.74 -2.31 7.71
CA ILE A 89 4.77 -3.04 8.54
C ILE A 89 3.76 -2.07 9.14
N ASN A 90 4.22 -0.92 9.64
CA ASN A 90 3.34 0.12 10.18
C ASN A 90 2.40 0.69 9.10
N ASP A 91 2.92 0.97 7.91
CA ASP A 91 2.13 1.41 6.75
C ASP A 91 1.04 0.40 6.38
N LEU A 92 1.38 -0.90 6.37
CA LEU A 92 0.44 -2.00 6.15
C LEU A 92 -0.65 -2.08 7.22
N ILE A 93 -0.28 -1.94 8.49
CA ILE A 93 -1.23 -2.00 9.61
C ILE A 93 -2.21 -0.83 9.52
N ILE A 94 -1.73 0.38 9.25
CA ILE A 94 -2.59 1.56 9.08
C ILE A 94 -3.51 1.35 7.89
N TYR A 95 -2.99 0.95 6.73
CA TYR A 95 -3.82 0.65 5.57
C TYR A 95 -4.90 -0.40 5.87
N LEU A 96 -4.55 -1.52 6.48
CA LEU A 96 -5.50 -2.59 6.78
C LEU A 96 -6.52 -2.17 7.84
N ASN A 97 -6.11 -1.40 8.83
CA ASN A 97 -7.03 -0.87 9.82
C ASN A 97 -8.02 0.11 9.17
N GLU A 98 -7.52 1.05 8.37
CA GLU A 98 -8.36 2.02 7.66
C GLU A 98 -9.23 1.38 6.58
N ALA A 99 -8.77 0.37 5.84
CA ALA A 99 -9.53 -0.18 4.73
C ALA A 99 -10.54 -1.24 5.20
N VAL A 100 -10.23 -1.99 6.26
CA VAL A 100 -10.92 -3.25 6.57
C VAL A 100 -11.37 -3.40 8.01
N TYR A 101 -10.49 -3.13 8.98
CA TYR A 101 -10.77 -3.49 10.37
C TYR A 101 -11.48 -2.40 11.18
N LYS A 102 -11.12 -1.14 10.97
CA LYS A 102 -11.72 0.03 11.61
C LYS A 102 -11.69 -0.04 13.14
N PHE A 103 -10.61 -0.57 13.71
CA PHE A 103 -10.40 -0.52 15.16
C PHE A 103 -10.16 0.94 15.58
N GLU A 104 -10.78 1.31 16.68
CA GLU A 104 -10.51 2.55 17.40
C GLU A 104 -9.33 2.32 18.34
N ASP A 105 -8.50 3.35 18.53
CA ASP A 105 -7.42 3.36 19.52
C ASP A 105 -7.95 3.54 20.95
#